data_AF-A7T5D8-F1
#
_entry.id   AF-A7T5D8-F1
#
_cell.length_a   1.000
_cell.length_b   1.000
_cell.length_c   1.000
_cell.angle_alpha   90.00
_cell.angle_beta   90.00
_cell.angle_gamma   90.00
#
_symmetry.space_group_name_H-M   'P 1'
#
loop_
_entity.id
_entity.type
_entity.pdbx_description
1 polymer ?
#
loop_
_entity_poly.entity_id
_entity_poly.type
_entity_poly.pdbx_seq_one_letter_code
_entity_poly.pdbx_strand_id
1 'polypeptide(L)'
;MYDPSIAEKLKGLMTLFAGYILKNCASLLDANNSSKTDQLFFEEEGVEDQRGSSVQLVKFILDCLQKCLLYSTKGFIDKERFDCLMQPIVDQVRFAALKALEELHRQLGEEFIVLLLPESIPFLAELMEDECFEVEQQCQHVVSEIESVIGEPLQKYFEP
;
A
#
# COMPACT_ATOMS: atom_id res chain seq x y z
N MET A 1 6.94 -26.33 29.61
CA MET A 1 7.24 -25.24 30.56
C MET A 1 7.89 -24.13 29.75
N TYR A 2 7.15 -23.08 29.42
CA TYR A 2 7.68 -21.91 28.70
C TYR A 2 8.50 -21.09 29.70
N ASP A 3 9.80 -20.88 29.44
CA ASP A 3 10.64 -19.99 30.25
C ASP A 3 10.47 -18.55 29.74
N PRO A 4 9.79 -17.67 30.50
CA PRO A 4 9.58 -16.28 30.10
C PRO A 4 10.89 -15.51 29.88
N SER A 5 12.01 -15.97 30.48
CA SER A 5 13.31 -15.33 30.35
C SER A 5 13.89 -15.42 28.94
N ILE A 6 13.54 -16.47 28.19
CA ILE A 6 13.97 -16.66 26.80
C ILE A 6 13.25 -15.64 25.90
N ALA A 7 11.96 -15.44 26.12
CA ALA A 7 11.17 -14.48 25.36
C ALA A 7 11.63 -13.04 25.56
N GLU A 8 11.97 -12.66 26.79
CA GLU A 8 12.51 -11.32 27.07
C GLU A 8 13.90 -11.10 26.43
N LYS A 9 14.76 -12.13 26.41
CA LYS A 9 16.06 -12.06 25.70
C LYS A 9 15.88 -11.96 24.19
N LEU A 10 14.94 -12.71 23.61
CA LEU A 10 14.61 -12.64 22.18
C LEU A 10 14.04 -11.26 21.79
N LYS A 11 13.20 -10.67 22.64
CA LYS A 11 12.69 -9.30 22.44
C LYS A 11 13.81 -8.27 22.43
N GLY A 12 14.76 -8.36 23.37
CA GLY A 12 15.93 -7.46 23.41
C GLY A 12 16.82 -7.60 22.18
N LEU A 13 17.03 -8.83 21.69
CA LEU A 13 17.75 -9.10 20.45
C LEU A 13 17.04 -8.47 19.23
N MET A 14 15.72 -8.58 19.17
CA MET A 14 14.92 -8.00 18.09
C MET A 14 15.07 -6.48 18.01
N THR A 15 15.19 -5.79 19.16
CA THR A 15 15.44 -4.34 19.19
C THR A 15 16.78 -3.95 18.56
N LEU A 16 17.82 -4.78 18.70
CA LEU A 16 19.14 -4.52 18.09
C LEU A 16 19.10 -4.61 16.57
N PHE A 17 18.30 -5.52 16.04
CA PHE A 17 18.14 -5.71 14.59
C PHE A 17 16.98 -4.90 13.98
N ALA A 18 16.17 -4.25 14.81
CA ALA A 18 14.99 -3.49 14.39
C ALA A 18 15.29 -2.53 13.25
N GLY A 19 16.37 -1.75 13.35
CA GLY A 19 16.77 -0.81 12.29
C GLY A 19 16.99 -1.49 10.94
N TYR A 20 17.65 -2.65 10.92
CA TYR A 20 17.90 -3.40 9.68
C TYR A 20 16.61 -4.02 9.12
N ILE A 21 15.79 -4.62 9.98
CA ILE A 21 14.52 -5.25 9.57
C ILE A 21 13.61 -4.20 8.94
N LEU A 22 13.39 -3.09 9.65
CA LEU A 22 12.47 -2.03 9.21
C LEU A 22 12.97 -1.36 7.94
N LYS A 23 14.27 -1.07 7.84
CA LYS A 23 14.85 -0.50 6.63
C LYS A 23 14.72 -1.45 5.43
N ASN A 24 14.98 -2.75 5.62
CA ASN A 24 14.81 -3.73 4.56
C ASN A 24 13.35 -3.84 4.12
N CYS A 25 12.40 -3.86 5.07
CA CYS A 25 10.98 -3.85 4.74
C CYS A 25 10.59 -2.61 3.94
N ALA A 26 11.01 -1.41 4.37
CA ALA A 26 10.76 -0.17 3.64
C ALA A 26 11.34 -0.23 2.22
N SER A 27 12.62 -0.59 2.08
CA SER A 27 13.27 -0.68 0.77
C SER A 27 12.65 -1.73 -0.15
N LEU A 28 12.15 -2.85 0.38
CA LEU A 28 11.45 -3.85 -0.42
C LEU A 28 10.05 -3.40 -0.84
N LEU A 29 9.33 -2.67 0.00
CA LEU A 29 8.05 -2.05 -0.38
C LEU A 29 8.27 -1.02 -1.50
N ASP A 30 9.26 -0.15 -1.35
CA ASP A 30 9.62 0.83 -2.38
C ASP A 30 10.10 0.17 -3.67
N ALA A 31 10.89 -0.90 -3.57
CA ALA A 31 11.36 -1.63 -4.74
C ALA A 31 10.22 -2.37 -5.46
N ASN A 32 9.20 -2.82 -4.71
CA ASN A 32 8.02 -3.47 -5.29
C ASN A 32 7.05 -2.49 -5.94
N ASN A 33 7.11 -1.23 -5.53
CA ASN A 33 6.39 -0.14 -6.15
C ASN A 33 7.07 0.25 -7.48
N SER A 34 6.51 -0.27 -8.56
CA SER A 34 7.05 -0.05 -9.91
C SER A 34 7.13 1.41 -10.32
N SER A 35 6.37 2.31 -9.68
CA SER A 35 6.45 3.74 -10.00
C SER A 35 7.68 4.43 -9.41
N LYS A 36 8.35 3.82 -8.43
CA LYS A 36 9.59 4.34 -7.85
C LYS A 36 10.83 3.79 -8.54
N THR A 37 10.71 2.62 -9.16
CA THR A 37 11.82 1.89 -9.77
C THR A 37 11.81 1.89 -11.30
N ASP A 38 10.70 2.29 -11.92
CA ASP A 38 10.42 2.16 -13.37
C ASP A 38 10.50 0.71 -13.89
N GLN A 39 10.47 -0.28 -12.99
CA GLN A 39 10.69 -1.70 -13.28
C GLN A 39 9.80 -2.58 -12.40
N LEU A 40 9.38 -3.74 -12.92
CA LEU A 40 8.71 -4.73 -12.10
C LEU A 40 9.71 -5.36 -11.12
N PHE A 41 9.26 -5.66 -9.90
CA PHE A 41 10.13 -6.33 -8.94
C PHE A 41 10.57 -7.73 -9.38
N PHE A 42 9.68 -8.42 -10.11
CA PHE A 42 9.93 -9.74 -10.68
C PHE A 42 10.03 -9.62 -12.20
N GLU A 43 11.21 -9.29 -12.72
CA GLU A 43 11.53 -9.23 -14.17
C GLU A 43 12.34 -10.45 -14.64
N GLU A 44 11.93 -11.66 -14.25
CA GLU A 44 12.60 -12.89 -14.69
C GLU A 44 11.81 -13.59 -15.82
N GLU A 45 12.51 -13.93 -16.91
CA GLU A 45 11.98 -14.78 -17.97
C GLU A 45 11.57 -16.14 -17.39
N GLY A 46 10.28 -16.49 -17.54
CA GLY A 46 9.73 -17.78 -17.10
C GLY A 46 8.89 -17.74 -15.81
N VAL A 47 8.72 -16.57 -15.17
CA VAL A 47 7.76 -16.42 -14.07
C VAL A 47 6.35 -16.24 -14.64
N GLU A 48 5.47 -17.22 -14.42
CA GLU A 48 4.09 -17.22 -14.96
C GLU A 48 3.19 -16.15 -14.31
N ASP A 49 3.37 -15.83 -13.02
CA ASP A 49 2.55 -14.85 -12.29
C ASP A 49 3.42 -13.83 -11.50
N GLN A 50 3.98 -12.87 -12.23
CA GLN A 50 4.82 -11.81 -11.67
C GLN A 50 4.02 -10.88 -10.74
N ARG A 51 2.79 -10.52 -11.13
CA ARG A 51 1.91 -9.63 -10.34
C ARG A 51 1.47 -10.30 -9.04
N GLY A 52 1.03 -11.56 -9.09
CA GLY A 52 0.67 -12.31 -7.88
C GLY A 52 1.86 -12.48 -6.94
N SER A 53 3.06 -12.71 -7.47
CA SER A 53 4.29 -12.78 -6.68
C SER A 53 4.60 -11.45 -5.97
N SER A 54 4.48 -10.31 -6.67
CA SER A 54 4.63 -8.97 -6.07
C SER A 54 3.64 -8.73 -4.93
N VAL A 55 2.35 -8.99 -5.18
CA VAL A 55 1.32 -8.85 -4.15
C VAL A 55 1.59 -9.75 -2.95
N GLN A 56 2.07 -10.97 -3.19
CA GLN A 56 2.38 -11.92 -2.12
C GLN A 56 3.59 -11.46 -1.28
N LEU A 57 4.61 -10.88 -1.91
CA LEU A 57 5.76 -10.29 -1.23
C LEU A 57 5.32 -9.12 -0.33
N VAL A 58 4.53 -8.18 -0.85
CA VAL A 58 3.99 -7.06 -0.07
C VAL A 58 3.22 -7.56 1.15
N LYS A 59 2.35 -8.57 0.98
CA LYS A 59 1.61 -9.18 2.09
C LYS A 59 2.53 -9.74 3.16
N PHE A 60 3.60 -10.45 2.78
CA PHE A 60 4.57 -10.98 3.74
C PHE A 60 5.34 -9.88 4.45
N ILE A 61 5.71 -8.81 3.75
CA ILE A 61 6.42 -7.67 4.36
C ILE A 61 5.50 -6.96 5.37
N LEU A 62 4.26 -6.67 5.01
CA LEU A 62 3.29 -6.01 5.89
C LEU A 62 2.93 -6.88 7.11
N ASP A 63 2.76 -8.19 6.94
CA ASP A 63 2.55 -9.13 8.05
C ASP A 63 3.77 -9.21 8.98
N CYS A 64 4.98 -9.21 8.41
CA CYS A 64 6.22 -9.14 9.18
C CYS A 64 6.30 -7.84 10.00
N LEU A 65 6.07 -6.69 9.35
CA LEU A 65 6.03 -5.37 10.01
C LEU A 65 4.99 -5.34 11.13
N GLN A 66 3.77 -5.80 10.87
CA GLN A 66 2.70 -5.87 11.86
C GLN A 66 3.12 -6.70 13.09
N LYS A 67 3.68 -7.90 12.88
CA LYS A 67 4.15 -8.77 13.97
C LYS A 67 5.32 -8.15 14.72
N CYS A 68 6.28 -7.56 14.02
CA CYS A 68 7.39 -6.84 14.63
C CYS A 68 6.88 -5.73 15.55
N LEU A 69 5.93 -4.91 15.08
CA LEU A 69 5.36 -3.82 15.86
C LEU A 69 4.53 -4.32 17.05
N LEU A 70 3.67 -5.33 16.85
CA LEU A 70 2.79 -5.88 17.89
C LEU A 70 3.57 -6.50 19.07
N TYR A 71 4.69 -7.16 18.78
CA TYR A 71 5.51 -7.83 19.79
C TYR A 71 6.78 -7.06 20.16
N SER A 72 6.92 -5.82 19.67
CA SER A 72 8.08 -4.99 19.96
C SER A 72 8.13 -4.50 21.41
N THR A 73 9.33 -4.12 21.84
CA THR A 73 9.58 -3.42 23.11
C THR A 73 9.74 -1.91 22.88
N LYS A 74 9.66 -1.14 23.97
CA LYS A 74 9.89 0.30 23.94
C LYS A 74 11.27 0.61 23.32
N GLY A 75 11.32 1.49 22.32
CA GLY A 75 12.53 1.85 21.58
C GLY A 75 12.77 1.04 20.30
N PHE A 76 11.85 0.13 19.94
CA PHE A 76 11.88 -0.54 18.63
C PHE A 76 11.60 0.43 17.48
N ILE A 77 10.63 1.34 17.66
CA ILE A 77 10.40 2.48 16.78
C ILE A 77 10.93 3.75 17.42
N ASP A 78 11.77 4.46 16.68
CA ASP A 78 12.20 5.82 16.94
C ASP A 78 11.77 6.71 15.76
N LYS A 79 12.11 8.00 15.81
CA LYS A 79 11.72 8.95 14.76
C LYS A 79 12.27 8.57 13.38
N GLU A 80 13.54 8.20 13.30
CA GLU A 80 14.19 7.87 12.01
C GLU A 80 13.56 6.63 11.37
N ARG A 81 13.27 5.60 12.18
CA ARG A 81 12.61 4.38 11.70
C ARG A 81 11.17 4.62 11.30
N PHE A 82 10.47 5.49 12.03
CA PHE A 82 9.11 5.91 11.68
C PHE A 82 9.12 6.62 10.32
N ASP A 83 9.94 7.67 10.18
CA ASP A 83 10.05 8.45 8.94
C ASP A 83 10.41 7.56 7.74
N CYS A 84 11.25 6.54 7.93
CA CYS A 84 11.61 5.56 6.90
C CYS A 84 10.45 4.61 6.49
N LEU A 85 9.54 4.29 7.40
CA LEU A 85 8.46 3.30 7.16
C LEU A 85 7.15 3.94 6.71
N MET A 86 6.91 5.20 7.09
CA MET A 86 5.61 5.81 6.91
C MET A 86 5.18 5.85 5.46
N GLN A 87 5.99 6.45 4.59
CA GLN A 87 5.60 6.61 3.19
C GLN A 87 5.42 5.26 2.47
N PRO A 88 6.36 4.29 2.56
CA PRO A 88 6.17 3.00 1.89
C PRO A 88 4.92 2.25 2.34
N ILE A 89 4.50 2.36 3.62
CA ILE A 89 3.26 1.73 4.11
C ILE A 89 2.02 2.48 3.61
N VAL A 90 2.04 3.82 3.65
CA VAL A 90 0.93 4.66 3.20
C VAL A 90 0.60 4.41 1.73
N ASP A 91 1.63 4.32 0.88
CA ASP A 91 1.48 4.02 -0.55
C ASP A 91 0.70 2.71 -0.75
N GLN A 92 1.07 1.64 -0.01
CA GLN A 92 0.38 0.34 -0.10
C GLN A 92 -1.08 0.41 0.36
N VAL A 93 -1.37 1.19 1.41
CA VAL A 93 -2.74 1.34 1.93
C VAL A 93 -3.62 2.09 0.94
N ARG A 94 -3.12 3.19 0.38
CA ARG A 94 -3.86 3.99 -0.61
C ARG A 94 -4.13 3.20 -1.88
N PHE A 95 -3.12 2.49 -2.39
CA PHE A 95 -3.29 1.60 -3.54
C PHE A 95 -4.34 0.52 -3.28
N ALA A 96 -4.29 -0.15 -2.12
CA ALA A 96 -5.28 -1.16 -1.75
C ALA A 96 -6.70 -0.59 -1.62
N ALA A 97 -6.84 0.62 -1.08
CA ALA A 97 -8.13 1.30 -0.97
C ALA A 97 -8.71 1.64 -2.36
N LEU A 98 -7.90 2.14 -3.30
CA LEU A 98 -8.32 2.35 -4.68
C LEU A 98 -8.74 1.06 -5.37
N LYS A 99 -8.01 -0.04 -5.17
CA LYS A 99 -8.39 -1.34 -5.73
C LYS A 99 -9.71 -1.87 -5.16
N ALA A 100 -9.96 -1.63 -3.88
CA ALA A 100 -11.25 -1.96 -3.27
C ALA A 100 -12.39 -1.11 -3.84
N LEU A 101 -12.14 0.19 -4.07
CA LEU A 101 -13.11 1.09 -4.71
C LEU A 101 -13.40 0.70 -6.17
N GLU A 102 -12.36 0.34 -6.94
CA GLU A 102 -12.47 -0.18 -8.31
C GLU A 102 -13.40 -1.41 -8.35
N GLU A 103 -13.16 -2.39 -7.48
CA GLU A 103 -13.98 -3.59 -7.41
C GLU A 103 -15.41 -3.27 -6.93
N LEU A 104 -15.56 -2.35 -5.98
CA LEU A 104 -16.88 -1.90 -5.53
C LEU A 104 -17.68 -1.26 -6.67
N HIS A 105 -17.04 -0.40 -7.47
CA HIS A 105 -17.63 0.16 -8.67
C HIS A 105 -18.01 -0.93 -9.67
N ARG A 106 -17.13 -1.90 -9.92
CA ARG A 106 -17.39 -3.03 -10.83
C ARG A 106 -18.59 -3.88 -10.41
N GLN A 107 -18.76 -4.12 -9.11
CA GLN A 107 -19.86 -4.92 -8.58
C GLN A 107 -21.20 -4.19 -8.59
N LEU A 108 -21.21 -2.88 -8.31
CA LEU A 108 -22.43 -2.07 -8.23
C LEU A 108 -22.83 -1.42 -9.55
N GLY A 109 -21.91 -1.24 -10.49
CA GLY A 109 -22.15 -0.62 -11.79
C GLY A 109 -22.75 0.79 -11.67
N GLU A 110 -23.92 1.00 -12.29
CA GLU A 110 -24.63 2.29 -12.25
C GLU A 110 -25.09 2.68 -10.83
N GLU A 111 -25.35 1.72 -9.94
CA GLU A 111 -25.76 2.03 -8.56
C GLU A 111 -24.64 2.74 -7.78
N PHE A 112 -23.37 2.43 -8.07
CA PHE A 112 -22.22 3.14 -7.51
C PHE A 112 -22.26 4.62 -7.89
N ILE A 113 -22.55 4.92 -9.17
CA ILE A 113 -22.58 6.28 -9.72
C ILE A 113 -23.63 7.13 -9.00
N VAL A 114 -24.78 6.56 -8.69
CA VAL A 114 -25.89 7.30 -8.05
C VAL A 114 -25.70 7.43 -6.54
N LEU A 115 -25.17 6.41 -5.87
CA LEU A 115 -25.22 6.31 -4.41
C LEU A 115 -23.92 6.58 -3.67
N LEU A 116 -22.77 6.41 -4.34
CA LEU A 116 -21.46 6.41 -3.68
C LEU A 116 -20.41 7.27 -4.38
N LEU A 117 -20.61 7.58 -5.67
CA LEU A 117 -19.67 8.39 -6.42
C LEU A 117 -19.50 9.78 -5.79
N PRO A 118 -20.55 10.57 -5.47
CA PRO A 118 -20.38 11.89 -4.85
C PRO A 118 -19.51 11.88 -3.60
N GLU A 119 -19.66 10.86 -2.75
CA GLU A 119 -18.89 10.65 -1.52
C GLU A 119 -17.45 10.19 -1.80
N SER A 120 -17.23 9.54 -2.95
CA SER A 120 -15.91 9.07 -3.39
C SER A 120 -15.12 10.16 -4.12
N ILE A 121 -15.77 11.22 -4.62
CA ILE A 121 -15.13 12.30 -5.39
C ILE A 121 -13.97 12.95 -4.64
N PRO A 122 -14.10 13.37 -3.36
CA PRO A 122 -12.98 13.98 -2.64
C PRO A 122 -11.78 13.04 -2.51
N PHE A 123 -12.03 11.74 -2.31
CA PHE A 123 -11.00 10.73 -2.23
C PHE A 123 -10.28 10.52 -3.57
N LEU A 124 -11.03 10.43 -4.68
CA LEU A 124 -10.45 10.33 -6.02
C LEU A 124 -9.68 11.60 -6.40
N ALA A 125 -10.17 12.78 -6.03
CA ALA A 125 -9.51 14.06 -6.28
C ALA A 125 -8.15 14.12 -5.55
N GLU A 126 -8.11 13.79 -4.25
CA GLU A 126 -6.87 13.74 -3.47
C GLU A 126 -5.86 12.78 -4.12
N LEU A 127 -6.30 11.58 -4.53
CA LEU A 127 -5.40 10.56 -5.05
C LEU A 127 -4.94 10.78 -6.49
N MET A 128 -5.61 11.65 -7.26
CA MET A 128 -5.05 12.12 -8.54
C MET A 128 -3.85 13.06 -8.38
N GLU A 129 -3.65 13.62 -7.18
CA GLU A 129 -2.50 14.47 -6.86
C GLU A 129 -1.54 13.76 -5.89
N ASP A 130 -1.61 12.42 -5.81
CA ASP A 130 -0.77 11.65 -4.88
C ASP A 130 0.71 11.68 -5.31
N GLU A 131 1.61 11.84 -4.35
CA GLU A 131 3.06 11.82 -4.58
C GLU A 131 3.55 10.43 -5.05
N CYS A 132 2.79 9.38 -4.75
CA CYS A 132 3.04 8.04 -5.23
C CYS A 132 2.42 7.83 -6.63
N PHE A 133 3.27 7.83 -7.66
CA PHE A 133 2.82 7.68 -9.03
C PHE A 133 2.04 6.38 -9.31
N GLU A 134 2.31 5.27 -8.60
CA GLU A 134 1.51 4.03 -8.72
C GLU A 134 0.07 4.24 -8.23
N VAL A 135 -0.11 5.00 -7.15
CA VAL A 135 -1.43 5.37 -6.62
C VAL A 135 -2.12 6.33 -7.59
N GLU A 136 -1.41 7.34 -8.09
CA GLU A 136 -1.92 8.30 -9.07
C GLU A 136 -2.38 7.60 -10.35
N GLN A 137 -1.52 6.77 -10.95
CA GLN A 137 -1.81 6.01 -12.17
C GLN A 137 -3.01 5.08 -11.98
N GLN A 138 -3.07 4.39 -10.83
CA GLN A 138 -4.21 3.55 -10.52
C GLN A 138 -5.49 4.37 -10.32
N CYS A 139 -5.41 5.55 -9.71
CA CYS A 139 -6.53 6.46 -9.57
C CYS A 139 -7.04 6.93 -10.95
N GLN A 140 -6.13 7.32 -11.84
CA GLN A 140 -6.46 7.70 -13.23
C GLN A 140 -7.14 6.56 -13.99
N HIS A 141 -6.70 5.32 -13.80
CA HIS A 141 -7.37 4.14 -14.36
C HIS A 141 -8.81 4.01 -13.87
N VAL A 142 -9.04 4.07 -12.55
CA VAL A 142 -10.38 3.96 -11.95
C VAL A 142 -11.28 5.11 -12.41
N VAL A 143 -10.75 6.34 -12.46
CA VAL A 143 -11.48 7.50 -12.97
C VAL A 143 -11.88 7.27 -14.43
N SER A 144 -10.98 6.78 -15.28
CA SER A 144 -11.28 6.48 -16.68
C SER A 144 -12.37 5.41 -16.85
N GLU A 145 -12.35 4.36 -16.01
CA GLU A 145 -13.41 3.35 -15.99
C GLU A 145 -14.77 3.97 -15.62
N ILE A 146 -14.81 4.79 -14.57
CA ILE A 146 -16.02 5.49 -14.13
C ILE A 146 -16.53 6.44 -15.22
N GLU A 147 -15.64 7.23 -15.84
CA GLU A 147 -15.97 8.16 -16.92
C GLU A 147 -16.54 7.44 -18.15
N SER A 148 -16.09 6.22 -18.44
CA SER A 148 -16.64 5.41 -19.54
C SER A 148 -18.12 5.05 -19.35
N VAL A 149 -18.58 4.99 -18.09
CA VAL A 149 -19.97 4.72 -17.73
C VAL A 149 -20.80 6.00 -17.73
N ILE A 150 -20.28 7.09 -17.18
CA ILE A 150 -21.00 8.38 -17.07
C ILE A 150 -21.05 9.12 -18.43
N GLY A 151 -20.02 8.95 -19.25
CA GLY A 151 -19.89 9.61 -20.56
C GLY A 151 -19.37 11.05 -20.50
N GLU A 152 -18.82 11.49 -19.36
CA GLU A 152 -18.23 12.81 -19.20
C GLU A 152 -17.04 12.79 -18.22
N PRO A 153 -16.13 13.79 -18.29
CA PRO A 153 -14.94 13.82 -17.44
C PRO A 153 -15.29 14.15 -15.99
N LEU A 154 -14.72 13.37 -15.07
CA LEU A 154 -15.00 13.43 -13.64
C LEU A 154 -14.36 14.66 -12.96
N GLN A 155 -13.33 15.24 -13.58
CA GLN A 155 -12.59 16.39 -13.04
C GLN A 155 -13.48 17.64 -12.91
N LYS A 156 -14.62 17.70 -13.59
CA LYS A 156 -15.62 18.76 -13.39
C LYS A 156 -16.19 18.79 -11.96
N TYR A 157 -16.13 17.66 -11.27
CA TYR A 157 -16.67 17.48 -9.93
C TYR A 157 -15.59 17.57 -8.84
N PHE A 158 -14.32 17.64 -9.22
CA PHE A 158 -13.24 17.94 -8.29
C PHE A 158 -13.34 19.44 -7.98
N GLU A 159 -13.98 19.75 -6.85
CA GLU A 159 -14.02 21.11 -6.33
C GLU A 159 -12.59 21.60 -6.02
N PRO A 160 -12.29 22.89 -6.23
CA PRO A 160 -11.03 23.50 -5.81
C PRO A 160 -10.90 23.68 -4.29
#